data_AF-A0A368YZ07-F1
#
_entry.id   AF-A0A368YZ07-F1
#
_cell.length_a   1.000
_cell.length_b   1.000
_cell.length_c   1.000
_cell.angle_alpha   90.00
_cell.angle_beta   90.00
_cell.angle_gamma   90.00
#
_symmetry.space_group_name_H-M   'P 1'
#
loop_
_entity.id
_entity.type
_entity.pdbx_description
1 polymer ?
#
loop_
_entity_poly.entity_id
_entity_poly.type
_entity_poly.pdbx_seq_one_letter_code
_entity_poly.pdbx_strand_id
1 'polypeptide(L)'
;MRLVSEAIILTNDNRRIELRPSLRAAYILHEKHRLENLWKGVLDGNFTIISDIVAHGADDPVAARALLNDKLASEGIGALVAISDDLLTFINLSFGLNYQTATAPSRSTVSKSGKNQTYQESFNELFGYATGWLGWTPETAWNSTPAEIRIAFDAHVEKLRAIHGSTEKQSSTYDPLEEVSPEDVSAGIAKLRAKHGSVARAS
;
A
#
# COMPACT_ATOMS: atom_id res chain seq x y z
N MET A 1 16.49 2.88 -1.74
CA MET A 1 15.11 3.28 -2.09
C MET A 1 15.06 3.43 -3.61
N ARG A 2 14.40 2.51 -4.34
CA ARG A 2 14.20 2.66 -5.79
C ARG A 2 12.95 3.54 -5.98
N LEU A 3 13.14 4.75 -6.50
CA LEU A 3 12.09 5.79 -6.63
C LEU A 3 11.41 5.82 -7.99
N VAL A 4 11.65 4.81 -8.82
CA VAL A 4 10.93 4.57 -10.06
C VAL A 4 10.62 3.09 -10.06
N SER A 5 9.37 2.74 -10.33
CA SER A 5 8.95 1.37 -10.60
C SER A 5 9.72 0.87 -11.82
N GLU A 6 10.94 0.37 -11.60
CA GLU A 6 11.78 -0.19 -12.65
C GLU A 6 10.96 -1.27 -13.34
N ALA A 7 10.76 -1.11 -14.65
CA ALA A 7 9.96 -2.04 -15.40
C ALA A 7 10.56 -3.44 -15.27
N ILE A 8 9.71 -4.43 -15.01
CA ILE A 8 10.14 -5.82 -14.94
C ILE A 8 10.24 -6.31 -16.38
N ILE A 9 11.43 -6.77 -16.76
CA ILE A 9 11.73 -7.09 -18.15
C ILE A 9 11.61 -8.60 -18.33
N LEU A 10 10.67 -9.03 -19.16
CA LEU A 10 10.64 -10.42 -19.63
C LEU A 10 11.29 -10.50 -21.01
N THR A 11 12.16 -11.49 -21.20
CA THR A 11 12.92 -11.68 -22.44
C THR A 11 12.70 -13.08 -23.00
N ASN A 12 12.57 -13.19 -24.32
CA ASN A 12 12.59 -14.45 -25.06
C ASN A 12 13.32 -14.24 -26.39
N ASP A 13 14.50 -14.83 -26.54
CA ASP A 13 15.40 -14.65 -27.70
C ASP A 13 15.50 -13.17 -28.14
N ASN A 14 14.77 -12.81 -29.21
CA ASN A 14 14.76 -11.48 -29.82
C ASN A 14 13.60 -10.56 -29.37
N ARG A 15 12.75 -10.99 -28.45
CA ARG A 15 11.63 -10.21 -27.93
C ARG A 15 11.86 -9.82 -26.49
N ARG A 16 11.53 -8.56 -26.20
CA ARG A 16 11.56 -7.97 -24.87
C ARG A 16 10.22 -7.30 -24.63
N ILE A 17 9.62 -7.60 -23.49
CA ILE A 17 8.44 -6.89 -23.00
C ILE A 17 8.73 -6.31 -21.63
N GLU A 18 8.17 -5.13 -21.41
CA GLU A 18 8.28 -4.42 -20.14
C GLU A 18 6.95 -4.53 -19.41
N LEU A 19 6.99 -5.07 -18.20
CA LEU A 19 5.85 -5.10 -17.30
C LEU A 19 5.97 -3.92 -16.34
N ARG A 20 4.99 -3.02 -16.38
CA ARG A 20 4.91 -1.86 -15.50
C ARG A 20 3.89 -2.12 -14.38
N PRO A 21 4.34 -2.30 -13.13
CA PRO A 21 3.45 -2.37 -11.99
C PRO A 21 2.61 -1.09 -11.89
N SER A 22 1.33 -1.22 -11.59
CA SER A 22 0.43 -0.07 -11.46
C SER A 22 -0.79 -0.38 -10.61
N LEU A 23 -1.43 0.66 -10.07
CA LEU A 23 -2.69 0.55 -9.34
C LEU A 23 -3.79 -0.05 -10.22
N ARG A 24 -3.82 0.29 -11.51
CA ARG A 24 -4.78 -0.27 -12.48
C ARG A 24 -4.58 -1.77 -12.67
N ALA A 25 -3.35 -2.21 -12.84
CA ALA A 25 -3.05 -3.64 -12.99
C ALA A 25 -3.50 -4.42 -11.75
N ALA A 26 -3.19 -3.91 -10.55
CA ALA A 26 -3.62 -4.53 -9.30
C ALA A 26 -5.15 -4.62 -9.19
N TYR A 27 -5.86 -3.53 -9.51
CA TYR A 27 -7.32 -3.50 -9.47
C TYR A 27 -7.94 -4.54 -10.39
N ILE A 28 -7.53 -4.57 -11.67
CA ILE A 28 -8.08 -5.51 -12.66
C ILE A 28 -7.76 -6.96 -12.30
N LEU A 29 -6.53 -7.25 -11.90
CA LEU A 29 -6.11 -8.60 -11.52
C LEU A 29 -6.81 -9.07 -10.24
N HIS A 30 -7.03 -8.17 -9.28
CA HIS A 30 -7.78 -8.49 -8.06
C HIS A 30 -9.25 -8.80 -8.38
N GLU A 31 -9.89 -8.01 -9.23
CA GLU A 31 -11.29 -8.25 -9.63
C GLU A 31 -11.44 -9.58 -10.37
N LYS A 32 -10.45 -9.96 -11.20
CA LYS A 32 -10.51 -11.19 -11.99
C LYS A 32 -10.19 -12.45 -11.18
N HIS A 33 -9.15 -12.40 -10.35
CA HIS A 33 -8.56 -13.59 -9.74
C HIS A 33 -8.57 -13.59 -8.22
N ARG A 34 -8.67 -12.42 -7.57
CA ARG A 34 -8.32 -12.20 -6.14
C ARG A 34 -6.83 -12.45 -5.86
N LEU A 35 -6.26 -11.71 -4.90
CA LEU A 35 -4.80 -11.67 -4.70
C LEU A 35 -4.24 -13.04 -4.27
N GLU A 36 -4.95 -13.73 -3.41
CA GLU A 36 -4.60 -15.05 -2.89
C GLU A 36 -4.41 -16.09 -4.01
N ASN A 37 -5.23 -16.02 -5.07
CA ASN A 37 -5.12 -16.93 -6.19
C ASN A 37 -4.05 -16.50 -7.20
N LEU A 38 -3.71 -15.22 -7.27
CA LEU A 38 -2.61 -14.75 -8.13
C LEU A 38 -1.28 -15.37 -7.69
N TRP A 39 -0.97 -15.31 -6.40
CA TRP A 39 0.25 -15.89 -5.83
C TRP A 39 0.34 -17.39 -6.08
N LYS A 40 -0.72 -18.10 -5.68
CA LYS A 40 -0.80 -19.54 -5.89
C LYS A 40 -0.74 -19.89 -7.38
N GLY A 41 -1.44 -19.14 -8.22
CA GLY A 41 -1.47 -19.35 -9.66
C GLY A 41 -0.11 -19.19 -10.32
N VAL A 42 0.69 -18.21 -9.90
CA VAL A 42 2.07 -18.06 -10.40
C VAL A 42 2.94 -19.24 -9.96
N LEU A 43 2.89 -19.62 -8.68
CA LEU A 43 3.68 -20.73 -8.14
C LEU A 43 3.29 -22.09 -8.74
N ASP A 44 2.00 -22.31 -8.99
CA ASP A 44 1.46 -23.53 -9.60
C ASP A 44 1.63 -23.56 -11.14
N GLY A 45 2.18 -22.50 -11.75
CA GLY A 45 2.36 -22.41 -13.20
C GLY A 45 1.04 -22.29 -13.98
N ASN A 46 0.00 -21.70 -13.39
CA ASN A 46 -1.29 -21.50 -14.03
C ASN A 46 -1.15 -20.51 -15.20
N PHE A 47 -1.16 -21.06 -16.42
CA PHE A 47 -0.97 -20.29 -17.64
C PHE A 47 -1.99 -19.15 -17.81
N THR A 48 -3.25 -19.36 -17.45
CA THR A 48 -4.28 -18.31 -17.57
C THR A 48 -3.97 -17.12 -16.67
N ILE A 49 -3.62 -17.37 -15.41
CA ILE A 49 -3.26 -16.33 -14.44
C ILE A 49 -1.98 -15.60 -14.90
N ILE A 50 -0.96 -16.34 -15.30
CA ILE A 50 0.31 -15.78 -15.78
C ILE A 50 0.08 -14.91 -17.03
N SER A 51 -0.69 -15.41 -18.01
CA SER A 51 -1.05 -14.67 -19.22
C SER A 51 -1.82 -13.38 -18.90
N ASP A 52 -2.71 -13.40 -17.91
CA ASP A 52 -3.44 -12.20 -17.48
C ASP A 52 -2.52 -11.18 -16.79
N ILE A 53 -1.62 -11.63 -15.92
CA ILE A 53 -0.64 -10.75 -15.27
C ILE A 53 0.22 -10.05 -16.33
N VAL A 54 0.78 -10.82 -17.25
CA VAL A 54 1.63 -10.32 -18.34
C VAL A 54 0.85 -9.34 -19.24
N ALA A 55 -0.41 -9.65 -19.56
CA ALA A 55 -1.25 -8.78 -20.39
C ALA A 55 -1.65 -7.47 -19.72
N HIS A 56 -1.82 -7.45 -18.39
CA HIS A 56 -2.20 -6.24 -17.65
C HIS A 56 -1.01 -5.43 -17.14
N GLY A 57 0.19 -6.03 -17.12
CA GLY A 57 1.43 -5.32 -16.85
C GLY A 57 2.10 -4.72 -18.08
N ALA A 58 1.88 -5.29 -19.27
CA ALA A 58 2.53 -4.83 -20.49
C ALA A 58 1.82 -3.65 -21.16
N ASP A 59 2.62 -2.77 -21.78
CA ASP A 59 2.11 -1.70 -22.66
C ASP A 59 1.45 -2.27 -23.94
N ASP A 60 1.92 -3.43 -24.43
CA ASP A 60 1.31 -4.20 -25.53
C ASP A 60 0.88 -5.60 -25.05
N PRO A 61 -0.41 -5.79 -24.70
CA PRO A 61 -0.92 -7.07 -24.23
C PRO A 61 -0.87 -8.19 -25.26
N VAL A 62 -0.86 -7.87 -26.56
CA VAL A 62 -0.84 -8.87 -27.64
C VAL A 62 0.58 -9.40 -27.81
N ALA A 63 1.56 -8.52 -27.90
CA ALA A 63 2.97 -8.90 -27.95
C ALA A 63 3.39 -9.68 -26.70
N ALA A 64 2.89 -9.28 -25.54
CA ALA A 64 3.19 -9.92 -24.26
C ALA A 64 2.70 -11.38 -24.19
N ARG A 65 1.47 -11.63 -24.65
CA ARG A 65 0.93 -13.00 -24.76
C ARG A 65 1.65 -13.83 -25.83
N ALA A 66 2.01 -13.22 -26.95
CA ALA A 66 2.77 -13.90 -28.00
C ALA A 66 4.14 -14.35 -27.48
N LEU A 67 4.85 -13.50 -26.73
CA LEU A 67 6.12 -13.86 -26.10
C LEU A 67 5.96 -15.05 -25.15
N LEU A 68 4.91 -15.03 -24.32
CA LEU A 68 4.65 -16.11 -23.36
C LEU A 68 4.33 -17.44 -24.06
N ASN A 69 3.52 -17.41 -25.12
CA ASN A 69 3.22 -18.59 -25.93
C ASN A 69 4.48 -19.15 -26.60
N ASP A 70 5.32 -18.29 -27.16
CA ASP A 70 6.58 -18.69 -27.80
C ASP A 70 7.53 -19.35 -26.79
N LYS A 71 7.64 -18.79 -25.59
CA LYS A 71 8.40 -19.39 -24.47
C LYS A 71 7.88 -20.76 -24.08
N LEU A 72 6.56 -20.89 -23.95
CA LEU A 72 5.94 -22.16 -23.58
C LEU A 72 6.18 -23.23 -24.68
N ALA A 73 6.17 -22.82 -25.96
CA ALA A 73 6.44 -23.71 -27.08
C ALA A 73 7.91 -24.16 -27.16
N SER A 74 8.87 -23.29 -26.81
CA SER A 74 10.30 -23.60 -26.89
C SER A 74 10.84 -24.33 -25.65
N GLU A 75 10.45 -23.89 -24.46
CA GLU A 75 11.03 -24.31 -23.17
C GLU A 75 10.04 -25.14 -22.33
N GLY A 76 8.79 -25.30 -22.77
CA GLY A 76 7.76 -26.02 -22.03
C GLY A 76 7.38 -25.33 -20.72
N ILE A 77 6.84 -26.10 -19.77
CA ILE A 77 6.38 -25.58 -18.47
C ILE A 77 7.52 -24.93 -17.66
N GLY A 78 8.77 -25.35 -17.88
CA GLY A 78 9.94 -24.75 -17.23
C GLY A 78 10.07 -23.25 -17.47
N ALA A 79 9.58 -22.75 -18.61
CA ALA A 79 9.57 -21.33 -18.94
C ALA A 79 8.70 -20.50 -17.96
N LEU A 80 7.59 -21.08 -17.49
CA LEU A 80 6.68 -20.43 -16.54
C LEU A 80 7.32 -20.33 -15.15
N VAL A 81 8.06 -21.36 -14.76
CA VAL A 81 8.82 -21.37 -13.51
C VAL A 81 9.93 -20.32 -13.56
N ALA A 82 10.63 -20.20 -14.69
CA ALA A 82 11.72 -19.24 -14.87
C ALA A 82 11.30 -17.77 -14.72
N ILE A 83 10.06 -17.42 -15.08
CA ILE A 83 9.52 -16.05 -14.94
C ILE A 83 8.75 -15.84 -13.63
N SER A 84 8.60 -16.87 -12.79
CA SER A 84 7.73 -16.79 -11.61
C SER A 84 8.15 -15.69 -10.64
N ASP A 85 9.45 -15.57 -10.32
CA ASP A 85 9.99 -14.54 -9.42
C ASP A 85 9.72 -13.12 -9.93
N ASP A 86 9.83 -12.90 -11.24
CA ASP A 86 9.53 -11.62 -11.89
C ASP A 86 8.03 -11.29 -11.76
N LEU A 87 7.15 -12.27 -11.95
CA LEU A 87 5.71 -12.09 -11.81
C LEU A 87 5.28 -11.88 -10.35
N LEU A 88 5.91 -12.58 -9.40
CA LEU A 88 5.69 -12.34 -7.97
C LEU A 88 6.17 -10.95 -7.56
N THR A 89 7.29 -10.48 -8.12
CA THR A 89 7.77 -9.11 -7.93
C THR A 89 6.76 -8.11 -8.50
N PHE A 90 6.22 -8.37 -9.70
CA PHE A 90 5.18 -7.54 -10.31
C PHE A 90 3.94 -7.43 -9.41
N ILE A 91 3.47 -8.56 -8.87
CA ILE A 91 2.34 -8.59 -7.94
C ILE A 91 2.67 -7.77 -6.69
N ASN A 92 3.81 -8.00 -6.06
CA ASN A 92 4.23 -7.26 -4.87
C ASN A 92 4.21 -5.75 -5.08
N LEU A 93 4.79 -5.28 -6.17
CA LEU A 93 4.88 -3.86 -6.52
C LEU A 93 3.49 -3.29 -6.84
N SER A 94 2.67 -4.01 -7.61
CA SER A 94 1.34 -3.54 -8.03
C SER A 94 0.38 -3.44 -6.84
N PHE A 95 0.49 -4.34 -5.86
CA PHE A 95 -0.34 -4.36 -4.66
C PHE A 95 0.26 -3.55 -3.49
N GLY A 96 1.44 -2.96 -3.65
CA GLY A 96 2.08 -2.14 -2.62
C GLY A 96 2.59 -2.91 -1.41
N LEU A 97 2.81 -4.23 -1.54
CA LEU A 97 3.28 -5.11 -0.46
C LEU A 97 4.73 -4.84 -0.06
N ASN A 98 5.44 -4.05 -0.86
CA ASN A 98 6.82 -3.61 -0.66
C ASN A 98 6.94 -2.22 0.00
N TYR A 99 5.82 -1.57 0.33
CA TYR A 99 5.87 -0.25 0.96
C TYR A 99 6.27 -0.35 2.43
N GLN A 100 7.40 0.27 2.80
CA GLN A 100 7.82 0.46 4.19
C GLN A 100 7.84 1.96 4.49
N THR A 101 7.15 2.38 5.54
CA THR A 101 7.20 3.76 6.03
C THR A 101 8.53 4.02 6.72
N ALA A 102 9.06 5.25 6.58
CA ALA A 102 10.27 5.68 7.30
C ALA A 102 10.07 5.75 8.83
N THR A 103 8.82 5.75 9.26
CA THR A 103 8.38 5.74 10.66
C THR A 103 7.53 4.49 10.91
N ALA A 104 8.11 3.30 10.74
CA ALA A 104 7.54 2.13 11.39
C ALA A 104 7.77 2.34 12.91
N PRO A 105 6.72 2.53 13.74
CA PRO A 105 6.92 2.49 15.17
C PRO A 105 7.52 1.11 15.50
N SER A 106 8.62 1.11 16.25
CA SER A 106 9.09 -0.08 16.95
C SER A 106 7.88 -0.76 17.55
N ARG A 107 7.77 -2.08 17.32
CA ARG A 107 6.65 -2.96 17.67
C ARG A 107 6.26 -2.80 19.15
N SER A 108 5.52 -1.75 19.47
CA SER A 108 4.94 -1.51 20.78
C SER A 108 3.51 -2.05 20.73
N THR A 109 3.32 -3.08 21.54
CA THR A 109 2.06 -3.67 21.99
C THR A 109 0.91 -2.66 22.08
N VAL A 110 0.04 -2.63 21.07
CA VAL A 110 -1.43 -2.75 21.13
C VAL A 110 -1.85 -2.76 19.66
N SER A 111 -2.08 -3.95 19.09
CA SER A 111 -2.79 -4.02 17.81
C SER A 111 -4.22 -3.57 18.08
N LYS A 112 -4.52 -2.28 17.87
CA LYS A 112 -5.86 -1.91 17.46
C LYS A 112 -6.09 -2.75 16.22
N SER A 113 -6.96 -3.76 16.34
CA SER A 113 -7.44 -4.54 15.22
C SER A 113 -7.82 -3.53 14.15
N GLY A 114 -6.96 -3.37 13.14
CA GLY A 114 -7.27 -2.55 11.99
C GLY A 114 -8.60 -3.04 11.46
N LYS A 115 -9.48 -2.12 11.05
CA LYS A 115 -10.64 -2.53 10.26
C LYS A 115 -10.11 -3.49 9.19
N ASN A 116 -10.77 -4.64 9.03
CA ASN A 116 -10.49 -5.55 7.92
C ASN A 116 -10.89 -4.81 6.63
N GLN A 117 -10.00 -3.95 6.15
CA GLN A 117 -10.21 -3.16 4.96
C GLN A 117 -10.07 -4.10 3.78
N THR A 118 -11.07 -4.09 2.93
CA THR A 118 -11.05 -4.83 1.67
C THR A 118 -10.01 -4.23 0.73
N TYR A 119 -9.52 -5.02 -0.22
CA TYR A 119 -8.62 -4.51 -1.27
C TYR A 119 -9.29 -3.40 -2.09
N GLN A 120 -10.60 -3.51 -2.33
CA GLN A 120 -11.37 -2.50 -3.05
C GLN A 120 -11.39 -1.15 -2.32
N GLU A 121 -11.61 -1.16 -1.00
CA GLU A 121 -11.51 0.05 -0.17
C GLU A 121 -10.08 0.62 -0.21
N SER A 122 -9.06 -0.24 -0.18
CA SER A 122 -7.65 0.18 -0.26
C SER A 122 -7.31 0.83 -1.60
N PHE A 123 -7.82 0.31 -2.72
CA PHE A 123 -7.62 0.91 -4.04
C PHE A 123 -8.34 2.25 -4.17
N ASN A 124 -9.57 2.35 -3.66
CA ASN A 124 -10.32 3.61 -3.67
C ASN A 124 -9.63 4.69 -2.82
N GLU A 125 -9.07 4.30 -1.66
CA GLU A 125 -8.31 5.20 -0.80
C GLU A 125 -7.06 5.73 -1.52
N LEU A 126 -6.25 4.85 -2.13
CA LEU A 126 -5.06 5.25 -2.90
C LEU A 126 -5.41 6.16 -4.07
N PHE A 127 -6.48 5.83 -4.82
CA PHE A 127 -6.96 6.67 -5.90
C PHE A 127 -7.44 8.04 -5.39
N GLY A 128 -8.09 8.08 -4.22
CA GLY A 128 -8.52 9.30 -3.55
C GLY A 128 -7.34 10.16 -3.05
N TYR A 129 -6.27 9.54 -2.53
CA TYR A 129 -5.04 10.26 -2.19
C TYR A 129 -4.41 10.90 -3.43
N ALA A 130 -4.27 10.14 -4.51
CA ALA A 130 -3.68 10.64 -5.74
C ALA A 130 -4.49 11.79 -6.37
N THR A 131 -5.80 11.59 -6.56
CA THR A 131 -6.64 12.56 -7.29
C THR A 131 -7.14 13.71 -6.42
N GLY A 132 -7.37 13.47 -5.13
CA GLY A 132 -7.90 14.47 -4.19
C GLY A 132 -6.81 15.28 -3.50
N TRP A 133 -5.83 14.62 -2.88
CA TRP A 133 -4.80 15.30 -2.10
C TRP A 133 -3.60 15.74 -2.94
N LEU A 134 -3.12 14.87 -3.82
CA LEU A 134 -1.95 15.14 -4.66
C LEU A 134 -2.30 15.90 -5.95
N GLY A 135 -3.59 15.97 -6.31
CA GLY A 135 -4.06 16.66 -7.51
C GLY A 135 -3.63 16.00 -8.83
N TRP A 136 -3.31 14.70 -8.79
CA TRP A 136 -2.96 13.94 -10.00
C TRP A 136 -4.19 13.73 -10.89
N THR A 137 -3.96 13.60 -12.19
CA THR A 137 -5.05 13.17 -13.09
C THR A 137 -5.42 11.72 -12.78
N PRO A 138 -6.67 11.29 -13.06
CA PRO A 138 -7.07 9.89 -12.96
C PRO A 138 -6.13 8.94 -13.71
N GLU A 139 -5.63 9.35 -14.86
CA GLU A 139 -4.71 8.56 -15.67
C GLU A 139 -3.36 8.35 -14.95
N THR A 140 -2.77 9.42 -14.41
CA THR A 140 -1.53 9.32 -13.63
C THR A 140 -1.75 8.45 -12.39
N ALA A 141 -2.83 8.65 -11.65
CA ALA A 141 -3.16 7.86 -10.46
C ALA A 141 -3.27 6.35 -10.77
N TRP A 142 -3.91 6.00 -11.88
CA TRP A 142 -4.05 4.60 -12.29
C TRP A 142 -2.75 3.96 -12.77
N ASN A 143 -1.85 4.74 -13.36
CA ASN A 143 -0.56 4.27 -13.88
C ASN A 143 0.56 4.27 -12.82
N SER A 144 0.36 4.92 -11.68
CA SER A 144 1.31 4.89 -10.56
C SER A 144 1.16 3.64 -9.70
N THR A 145 2.23 3.25 -9.01
CA THR A 145 2.17 2.18 -8.01
C THR A 145 1.59 2.68 -6.68
N PRO A 146 1.00 1.79 -5.85
CA PRO A 146 0.60 2.15 -4.50
C PRO A 146 1.73 2.75 -3.66
N ALA A 147 2.96 2.28 -3.85
CA ALA A 147 4.13 2.80 -3.14
C ALA A 147 4.43 4.25 -3.54
N GLU A 148 4.40 4.58 -4.84
CA GLU A 148 4.58 5.95 -5.33
C GLU A 148 3.51 6.90 -4.76
N ILE A 149 2.25 6.47 -4.77
CA ILE A 149 1.14 7.26 -4.22
C ILE A 149 1.36 7.51 -2.72
N ARG A 150 1.70 6.48 -1.94
CA ARG A 150 1.93 6.62 -0.50
C ARG A 150 3.13 7.50 -0.17
N ILE A 151 4.24 7.36 -0.90
CA ILE A 151 5.42 8.23 -0.71
C ILE A 151 5.07 9.69 -0.98
N ALA A 152 4.37 9.96 -2.08
CA ALA A 152 3.96 11.32 -2.42
C ALA A 152 2.97 11.90 -1.39
N PHE A 153 2.03 11.08 -0.92
CA PHE A 153 1.09 11.46 0.13
C PHE A 153 1.79 11.77 1.46
N ASP A 154 2.70 10.90 1.91
CA ASP A 154 3.44 11.11 3.16
C ASP A 154 4.30 12.39 3.09
N ALA A 155 4.95 12.65 1.95
CA ALA A 155 5.66 13.91 1.72
C ALA A 155 4.74 15.13 1.74
N HIS A 156 3.52 15.00 1.21
CA HIS A 156 2.51 16.05 1.26
C HIS A 156 2.04 16.34 2.69
N VAL A 157 1.78 15.29 3.49
CA VAL A 157 1.42 15.40 4.91
C VAL A 157 2.55 16.06 5.70
N GLU A 158 3.81 15.67 5.46
CA GLU A 158 4.95 16.26 6.15
C GLU A 158 5.11 17.76 5.82
N LYS A 159 4.91 18.14 4.56
CA LYS A 159 4.87 19.54 4.15
C LYS A 159 3.77 20.32 4.89
N LEU A 160 2.56 19.76 5.00
CA LEU A 160 1.46 20.38 5.73
C LEU A 160 1.78 20.53 7.22
N ARG A 161 2.38 19.51 7.86
CA ARG A 161 2.86 19.59 9.25
C ARG A 161 3.87 20.71 9.43
N ALA A 162 4.82 20.84 8.51
CA ALA A 162 5.86 21.88 8.57
C ALA A 162 5.27 23.29 8.44
N ILE A 163 4.26 23.48 7.57
CA ILE A 163 3.60 24.78 7.35
C ILE A 163 2.68 25.16 8.52
N HIS A 164 1.90 24.22 9.04
CA HIS A 164 0.88 24.49 10.05
C HIS A 164 1.38 24.42 11.49
N GLY A 165 2.66 24.07 11.70
CA GLY A 165 3.26 23.92 13.02
C GLY A 165 2.71 22.70 13.73
N SER A 166 3.53 21.66 13.87
CA SER A 166 3.16 20.52 14.70
C SER A 166 3.06 20.99 16.14
N THR A 167 1.83 21.10 16.68
CA THR A 167 1.66 20.98 18.14
C THR A 167 1.94 19.51 18.43
N GLU A 168 3.22 19.14 18.57
CA GLU A 168 3.57 17.96 19.33
C GLU A 168 3.06 18.22 20.75
N LYS A 169 1.80 17.89 21.01
CA LYS A 169 1.43 17.45 22.33
C LYS A 169 2.31 16.24 22.55
N GLN A 170 3.41 16.44 23.27
CA GLN A 170 4.03 15.39 24.06
C GLN A 170 2.88 14.65 24.72
N SER A 171 2.51 13.49 24.17
CA SER A 171 1.79 12.51 24.94
C SER A 171 2.80 12.14 26.02
N SER A 172 2.66 12.75 27.19
CA SER A 172 3.26 12.20 28.40
C SER A 172 2.86 10.73 28.39
N THR A 173 3.84 9.86 28.25
CA THR A 173 3.69 8.42 28.34
C THR A 173 2.91 8.15 29.62
N TYR A 174 1.62 7.88 29.48
CA TYR A 174 0.78 7.50 30.60
C TYR A 174 1.08 6.03 30.86
N ASP A 175 1.96 5.77 31.82
CA ASP A 175 2.17 4.43 32.32
C ASP A 175 1.09 4.12 33.37
N PRO A 176 0.14 3.20 33.10
CA PRO A 176 -0.92 2.86 34.03
C PRO A 176 -0.43 2.17 35.32
N LEU A 177 0.86 1.89 35.44
CA LEU A 177 1.50 1.34 36.65
C LEU A 177 2.29 2.39 37.45
N GLU A 178 2.41 3.62 36.97
CA GLU A 178 3.07 4.70 37.69
C GLU A 178 2.23 5.10 38.91
N GLU A 179 2.83 5.03 40.11
CA GLU A 179 2.18 5.49 41.33
C GLU A 179 1.94 7.00 41.25
N VAL A 180 0.68 7.38 41.09
CA VAL A 180 0.27 8.79 41.06
C VAL A 180 0.43 9.38 42.46
N SER A 181 1.16 10.50 42.55
CA SER A 181 1.40 11.14 43.84
C SER A 181 0.08 11.64 44.47
N PRO A 182 -0.02 11.70 45.82
CA PRO A 182 -1.20 12.24 46.49
C PRO A 182 -1.53 13.69 46.08
N GLU A 183 -0.51 14.46 45.68
CA GLU A 183 -0.65 15.85 45.24
C GLU A 183 -1.34 15.95 43.87
N ASP A 184 -1.00 15.05 42.94
CA ASP A 184 -1.60 15.00 41.61
C ASP A 184 -3.07 14.57 41.66
N VAL A 185 -3.40 13.64 42.58
CA VAL A 185 -4.79 13.24 42.85
C VAL A 185 -5.60 14.42 43.41
N SER A 186 -5.03 15.15 44.37
CA SER A 186 -5.66 16.34 44.95
C SER A 186 -5.92 17.44 43.90
N ALA A 187 -4.92 17.71 43.05
CA ALA A 187 -5.03 18.67 41.96
C ALA A 187 -6.10 18.25 40.93
N GLY A 188 -6.18 16.96 40.59
CA GLY A 188 -7.20 16.40 39.72
C GLY A 188 -8.61 16.56 40.29
N ILE A 189 -8.79 16.25 41.58
CA ILE A 189 -10.09 16.40 42.28
C ILE A 189 -10.51 17.87 42.36
N ALA A 190 -9.58 18.79 42.63
CA ALA A 190 -9.86 20.22 42.66
C ALA A 190 -10.34 20.73 41.29
N LYS A 191 -9.70 20.27 40.21
CA LYS A 191 -10.07 20.63 38.83
C LYS A 191 -11.44 20.08 38.43
N LEU A 192 -11.78 18.87 38.86
CA LEU A 192 -13.11 18.28 38.64
C LEU A 192 -14.19 19.00 39.45
N ARG A 193 -13.91 19.38 40.70
CA ARG A 193 -14.82 20.19 41.53
C ARG A 193 -15.07 21.56 40.94
N ALA A 194 -14.04 22.22 40.39
CA ALA A 194 -14.21 23.50 39.70
C ALA A 194 -15.11 23.38 38.46
N LYS A 195 -14.97 22.30 37.69
CA LYS A 195 -15.81 22.04 36.52
C LYS A 195 -17.26 21.68 36.88
N HIS A 196 -17.48 20.85 37.91
CA HIS A 196 -18.83 20.46 38.33
C HIS A 196 -19.54 21.51 39.19
N GLY A 197 -18.80 22.32 39.96
CA GLY A 197 -19.35 23.43 40.74
C GLY A 197 -19.87 24.59 39.88
N SER A 198 -19.40 24.70 38.63
CA SER A 198 -19.87 25.72 37.69
C SER A 198 -21.25 25.42 37.07
N VAL A 199 -21.75 24.18 37.19
CA VAL A 199 -23.06 23.78 36.61
C VAL A 199 -24.21 24.05 37.59
N ALA A 200 -23.93 24.32 38.87
CA ALA A 200 -24.95 24.55 39.90
C ALA A 200 -25.33 26.03 40.15
N ARG A 201 -24.79 26.98 39.38
CA ARG A 201 -25.16 28.41 39.43
C ARG A 201 -25.35 28.99 38.03
N ALA A 202 -26.33 28.48 37.31
CA ALA A 202 -26.95 29.18 36.19
C ALA A 202 -28.44 28.82 36.20
N SER A 203 -29.20 29.53 37.02
CA SER A 203 -30.66 29.67 36.96
C SER A 203 -30.96 31.15 36.96
#